data_AF-A0A136KR92-F1
#
_entry.id   AF-A0A136KR92-F1
#
_cell.length_a   1.000
_cell.length_b   1.000
_cell.length_c   1.000
_cell.angle_alpha   90.00
_cell.angle_beta   90.00
_cell.angle_gamma   90.00
#
_symmetry.space_group_name_H-M   'P 1'
#
loop_
_entity.id
_entity.type
_entity.pdbx_description
1 polymer ?
#
loop_
_entity_poly.entity_id
_entity_poly.type
_entity_poly.pdbx_seq_one_letter_code
_entity_poly.pdbx_strand_id
1 'polypeptide(L)' 'MVTLLCETDFVAMNEDFKKLGNDVAMHIASTNPENKDALLSMPFIKDPSLTIAELVKNEILKIGENIAVGEFVRFEI' A
#
# COMPACT_ATOMS: atom_id res chain seq x y z
N MET A 1 4.70 9.97 -3.96
CA MET A 1 4.81 8.94 -5.01
C MET A 1 5.05 7.60 -4.34
N VAL A 2 4.38 6.54 -4.76
CA VAL A 2 4.62 5.17 -4.28
C VAL A 2 4.49 4.22 -5.46
N THR A 3 5.38 3.24 -5.54
CA THR A 3 5.34 2.17 -6.52
C THR A 3 4.67 0.94 -5.91
N LEU A 4 3.66 0.40 -6.58
CA LEU A 4 3.00 -0.84 -6.19
C LEU A 4 3.26 -1.88 -7.30
N LEU A 5 3.81 -3.03 -6.93
CA LEU A 5 4.18 -4.10 -7.84
C LEU A 5 3.10 -5.18 -7.83
N CYS A 6 2.78 -5.71 -9.02
CA CYS A 6 1.88 -6.84 -9.24
C CYS A 6 2.45 -7.74 -10.35
N GLU A 7 1.91 -8.95 -10.49
CA GLU A 7 2.38 -9.93 -11.46
C GLU A 7 1.83 -9.70 -12.87
N THR A 8 0.54 -9.38 -12.99
CA THR A 8 -0.13 -9.19 -14.28
C THR A 8 -0.66 -7.77 -14.50
N ASP A 9 -0.77 -7.38 -15.78
CA ASP A 9 -1.38 -6.11 -16.18
C ASP A 9 -2.89 -6.06 -15.89
N PHE A 10 -3.56 -7.21 -15.88
CA PHE A 10 -4.96 -7.33 -15.46
C PHE A 10 -5.18 -6.85 -14.02
N VAL A 11 -4.28 -7.21 -13.10
CA VAL A 11 -4.34 -6.74 -11.70
C VAL A 11 -4.00 -5.25 -11.60
N ALA A 12 -3.03 -4.75 -12.37
CA ALA A 12 -2.72 -3.32 -12.41
C ALA A 12 -3.93 -2.45 -12.82
N MET A 13 -4.83 -3.00 -13.64
CA MET A 13 -6.06 -2.32 -14.06
C MET A 13 -7.24 -2.50 -13.09
N ASN A 14 -7.13 -3.40 -12.11
CA ASN A 14 -8.17 -3.70 -11.14
C ASN A 14 -8.44 -2.50 -10.20
N GLU A 15 -9.70 -2.21 -9.93
CA GLU A 15 -10.11 -1.09 -9.08
C GLU A 15 -9.69 -1.25 -7.62
N ASP A 16 -9.66 -2.46 -7.09
CA ASP A 16 -9.22 -2.73 -5.72
C ASP A 16 -7.70 -2.54 -5.58
N PHE A 17 -6.93 -2.93 -6.60
CA PHE A 17 -5.49 -2.66 -6.65
C PHE A 17 -5.19 -1.15 -6.69
N LYS A 18 -5.93 -0.39 -7.52
CA LYS A 18 -5.81 1.07 -7.57
C LYS A 18 -6.20 1.73 -6.25
N LYS A 19 -7.25 1.23 -5.57
CA LYS A 19 -7.65 1.71 -4.23
C LYS A 19 -6.56 1.46 -3.20
N LEU A 20 -5.97 0.26 -3.17
CA LEU A 20 -4.85 -0.06 -2.30
C LEU A 20 -3.69 0.93 -2.52
N GLY A 21 -3.33 1.20 -3.78
CA GLY A 21 -2.29 2.18 -4.11
C GLY A 21 -2.60 3.59 -3.57
N ASN A 22 -3.85 4.05 -3.72
CA ASN A 22 -4.29 5.34 -3.19
C ASN A 22 -4.28 5.38 -1.66
N ASP A 23 -4.72 4.32 -1.01
CA ASP A 23 -4.77 4.22 0.44
C ASP A 23 -3.38 4.22 1.06
N VAL A 24 -2.45 3.47 0.48
CA VAL A 24 -1.04 3.47 0.89
C VAL A 24 -0.41 4.85 0.64
N ALA A 25 -0.67 5.48 -0.51
CA ALA A 25 -0.17 6.82 -0.80
C ALA A 25 -0.67 7.87 0.21
N MET A 26 -1.96 7.83 0.55
CA MET A 26 -2.59 8.73 1.53
C MET A 26 -2.02 8.50 2.93
N HIS A 27 -1.80 7.24 3.31
CA HIS A 27 -1.18 6.89 4.57
C HIS A 27 0.25 7.43 4.66
N ILE A 28 1.09 7.22 3.63
CA ILE A 28 2.45 7.77 3.58
C ILE A 28 2.44 9.29 3.72
N ALA A 29 1.55 9.97 2.98
CA ALA A 29 1.44 11.44 3.04
C ALA A 29 1.13 11.96 4.45
N SER A 30 0.33 11.22 5.22
CA SER A 30 -0.15 11.62 6.55
C SER A 30 0.79 11.22 7.69
N THR A 31 1.51 10.11 7.54
CA THR A 31 2.29 9.50 8.64
C THR A 31 3.79 9.75 8.55
N ASN A 32 4.29 10.17 7.39
CA ASN A 32 5.72 10.42 7.14
C ASN A 32 6.65 9.28 7.59
N PRO A 33 6.46 8.04 7.07
CA PRO A 33 7.31 6.92 7.43
C PRO A 33 8.73 7.10 6.89
N GLU A 34 9.73 6.77 7.70
CA GLU A 34 11.15 6.91 7.32
C GLU A 34 11.59 5.88 6.27
N ASN A 35 11.05 4.67 6.32
CA ASN A 35 11.41 3.57 5.43
C ASN A 35 10.25 2.59 5.23
N LYS A 36 10.45 1.61 4.34
CA LYS A 36 9.44 0.61 3.98
C LYS A 36 9.03 -0.27 5.16
N ASP A 37 9.97 -0.69 6.00
CA ASP A 37 9.66 -1.55 7.15
C ASP A 37 8.81 -0.80 8.18
N ALA A 38 9.14 0.48 8.44
CA ALA A 38 8.35 1.37 9.27
C ALA A 38 6.93 1.51 8.71
N LEU A 39 6.78 1.84 7.42
CA LEU A 39 5.48 1.93 6.75
C LEU A 39 4.63 0.66 6.92
N LEU A 40 5.23 -0.52 6.70
CA LEU A 40 4.51 -1.79 6.78
C LEU A 40 4.04 -2.12 8.20
N SER A 41 4.79 -1.71 9.22
CA SER A 41 4.45 -1.92 10.63
C SER A 41 3.43 -0.93 11.19
N MET A 42 3.18 0.19 10.50
CA MET A 42 2.28 1.23 10.98
C MET A 42 0.80 0.79 10.91
N PRO A 43 -0.03 1.22 11.87
CA PRO A 43 -1.47 1.01 11.81
C PRO A 43 -2.09 1.86 10.70
N PHE A 44 -3.02 1.28 9.95
CA PHE A 44 -3.65 1.96 8.82
C PHE A 44 -4.53 3.13 9.30
N ILE A 45 -4.44 4.28 8.62
CA ILE A 45 -5.10 5.51 9.12
C ILE A 45 -6.63 5.43 9.10
N LYS A 46 -7.20 4.64 8.19
CA LYS A 46 -8.67 4.50 8.05
C LYS A 46 -9.22 3.41 8.96
N ASP A 47 -8.38 2.43 9.31
CA ASP A 47 -8.72 1.35 10.21
C ASP A 47 -7.50 1.00 11.07
N PRO A 48 -7.39 1.57 12.29
CA PRO A 48 -6.27 1.33 13.18
C PRO A 48 -6.15 -0.11 13.69
N SER A 49 -7.15 -0.97 13.43
CA SER A 49 -7.09 -2.39 13.80
C SER A 49 -6.20 -3.23 12.89
N LEU A 50 -5.86 -2.70 11.71
CA LEU A 50 -5.04 -3.36 10.70
C LEU A 50 -3.73 -2.59 10.49
N THR A 51 -2.64 -3.32 10.31
CA THR A 51 -1.38 -2.75 9.81
C THR A 51 -1.38 -2.64 8.29
N ILE A 52 -0.51 -1.81 7.72
CA ILE A 52 -0.34 -1.74 6.26
C ILE A 52 0.09 -3.10 5.68
N ALA A 53 0.95 -3.84 6.39
CA ALA A 53 1.34 -5.19 5.99
C ALA A 53 0.12 -6.14 5.89
N GLU A 54 -0.77 -6.10 6.88
CA GLU A 54 -2.00 -6.92 6.89
C GLU A 54 -2.99 -6.47 5.81
N LEU A 55 -3.13 -5.16 5.59
CA LEU A 55 -3.96 -4.63 4.51
C LEU A 55 -3.49 -5.17 3.14
N VAL A 56 -2.19 -5.08 2.86
CA VAL A 56 -1.61 -5.62 1.61
C VAL A 56 -1.83 -7.13 1.52
N LYS A 57 -1.62 -7.85 2.62
CA LYS A 57 -1.84 -9.31 2.66
C LYS A 57 -3.30 -9.70 2.40
N ASN A 58 -4.25 -8.93 2.92
CA ASN A 58 -5.68 -9.17 2.68
C ASN A 58 -6.04 -8.96 1.21
N GLU A 59 -5.47 -7.92 0.57
CA GLU A 59 -5.65 -7.69 -0.87
C GLU A 59 -4.99 -8.77 -1.72
N ILE A 60 -3.82 -9.29 -1.33
CA ILE A 60 -3.20 -10.46 -1.99
C ILE A 60 -4.14 -11.67 -1.96
N LEU A 61 -4.74 -11.96 -0.81
CA LEU A 61 -5.68 -13.08 -0.67
C LEU A 61 -6.97 -12.89 -1.49
N LYS A 62 -7.43 -11.65 -1.62
CA LYS A 62 -8.64 -11.29 -2.36
C LYS A 62 -8.42 -11.34 -3.87
N ILE A 63 -7.29 -10.82 -4.35
CA ILE A 63 -6.94 -10.74 -5.77
C ILE A 63 -6.39 -12.08 -6.27
N GLY A 64 -5.69 -12.83 -5.41
CA GLY A 64 -5.08 -14.11 -5.76
C GLY A 64 -3.73 -13.98 -6.46
N GLU A 65 -3.12 -12.79 -6.46
CA GLU A 65 -1.79 -12.52 -7.01
C GLU A 65 -0.90 -11.86 -5.96
N ASN A 66 0.42 -12.05 -6.07
CA ASN A 66 1.36 -11.38 -5.19
C ASN A 66 1.40 -9.87 -5.47
N ILE A 67 1.31 -9.08 -4.40
CA ILE A 67 1.38 -7.62 -4.44
C ILE A 67 2.48 -7.17 -3.49
N ALA A 68 3.35 -6.28 -3.95
CA ALA A 68 4.42 -5.75 -3.11
C ALA A 68 4.46 -4.22 -3.17
N VAL A 69 4.62 -3.61 -1.99
CA VAL A 69 4.96 -2.18 -1.90
C VAL A 69 6.42 -2.02 -2.32
N GLY A 70 6.67 -1.23 -3.36
CA GLY A 70 8.00 -0.88 -3.84
C GLY A 70 8.57 0.33 -3.11
N GLU A 71 9.29 1.17 -3.85
CA GLU A 71 9.82 2.43 -3.33
C GLU A 71 8.72 3.49 -3.19
N PHE A 72 8.92 4.40 -2.25
CA PHE A 72 8.09 5.57 -2.09
C PHE A 72 8.92 6.81 -1.80
N VAL A 73 8.38 7.96 -2.18
CA VAL A 73 8.95 9.28 -1.91
C VAL A 73 7.81 10.19 -1.50
N ARG A 74 7.95 10.83 -0.34
CA ARG A 74 7.04 11.87 0.14
C ARG A 74 7.67 13.23 -0.12
N PHE A 75 6.89 14.13 -0.72
CA PHE A 75 7.26 15.53 -0.90
C PHE A 75 6.38 16.38 0.01
N GLU A 76 6.96 17.42 0.60
CA GLU A 76 6.27 18.43 1.39
C GLU A 76 6.72 19.82 0.96
N ILE A 77 5.88 20.84 1.19
CA ILE A 77 6.12 22.25 0.82
C ILE A 77 6.53 23.02 2.07
#